data_AF-A0A6P0Z453-F1
#
_entry.id   AF-A0A6P0Z453-F1
#
_cell.length_a   1.000
_cell.length_b   1.000
_cell.length_c   1.000
_cell.angle_alpha   90.00
_cell.angle_beta   90.00
_cell.angle_gamma   90.00
#
_symmetry.space_group_name_H-M   'P 1'
#
loop_
_entity.id
_entity.type
_entity.pdbx_description
1 polymer ?
#
loop_
_entity_poly.entity_id
_entity_poly.type
_entity_poly.pdbx_seq_one_letter_code
_entity_poly.pdbx_strand_id
1 'polypeptide(L)'
;GISETLTLYRVNSSGLSANLLKQFESWEQVLAKTHSYAPELIAKWGNLSKACRLRYLARKAIRMQHAAIAVELCHRSLAAHWQLLLEEPRRTLRILVAAYLLRLLPRSWYSQVALLGTKVTGATQKRRILQEQSG
;
A
#
# COMPACT_ATOMS: atom_id res chain seq x y z
N GLY A 1 20.92 25.30 -21.66
CA GLY A 1 20.28 24.82 -20.42
C GLY A 1 20.15 23.32 -20.49
N ILE A 2 20.60 22.61 -19.46
CA ILE A 2 20.54 21.13 -19.43
C ILE A 2 19.06 20.75 -19.40
N SER A 3 18.55 20.18 -20.50
CA SER A 3 17.11 19.97 -20.73
C SER A 3 16.57 18.68 -20.11
N GLU A 4 17.37 17.97 -19.31
CA GLU A 4 17.01 16.64 -18.83
C GLU A 4 17.39 16.46 -17.35
N THR A 5 16.45 15.90 -16.59
CA THR A 5 16.59 15.63 -15.16
C THR A 5 17.54 14.44 -14.96
N LEU A 6 18.83 14.73 -14.74
CA LEU A 6 19.89 13.73 -14.54
C LEU A 6 19.89 13.06 -13.16
N THR A 7 18.93 13.37 -12.29
CA THR A 7 18.78 12.74 -10.97
C THR A 7 17.91 11.48 -11.04
N LEU A 8 18.48 10.39 -11.58
CA LEU A 8 17.90 9.06 -11.41
C LEU A 8 18.01 8.65 -9.92
N TYR A 9 16.94 8.89 -9.16
CA TYR A 9 16.85 8.41 -7.78
C TYR A 9 16.80 6.87 -7.77
N ARG A 10 17.79 6.23 -7.13
CA ARG A 10 17.88 4.77 -7.03
C ARG A 10 16.90 4.25 -5.96
N VAL A 11 15.75 3.75 -6.40
CA VAL A 11 14.81 3.03 -5.52
C VAL A 11 15.33 1.61 -5.31
N ASN A 12 15.78 1.30 -4.10
CA ASN A 12 16.26 -0.04 -3.77
C ASN A 12 15.08 -0.96 -3.37
N SER A 13 14.85 -2.02 -4.15
CA SER A 13 13.81 -3.03 -3.89
C SER A 13 14.17 -4.04 -2.81
N SER A 14 15.42 -4.10 -2.34
CA SER A 14 15.91 -5.06 -1.33
C SER A 14 16.29 -4.46 0.02
N GLY A 15 16.06 -3.15 0.23
CA GLY A 15 16.35 -2.48 1.50
C GLY A 15 15.47 -2.97 2.66
N LEU A 16 15.83 -2.64 3.90
CA LEU A 16 15.03 -3.00 5.10
C LEU A 16 13.58 -2.46 5.03
N SER A 17 13.41 -1.32 4.38
CA SER A 17 12.11 -0.71 4.06
C SER A 17 11.29 -1.50 3.02
N ALA A 18 11.87 -2.51 2.37
CA ALA A 18 11.16 -3.42 1.47
C ALA A 18 10.54 -4.63 2.20
N ASN A 19 11.08 -5.02 3.36
CA ASN A 19 10.56 -6.18 4.10
C ASN A 19 9.30 -5.80 4.90
N LEU A 20 8.14 -6.27 4.45
CA LEU A 20 6.84 -5.95 5.02
C LEU A 20 6.61 -6.57 6.40
N LEU A 21 7.11 -7.79 6.62
CA LEU A 21 6.96 -8.49 7.90
C LEU A 21 7.76 -7.79 9.00
N LYS A 22 9.02 -7.44 8.73
CA LYS A 22 9.85 -6.68 9.68
C LYS A 22 9.26 -5.30 10.01
N GLN A 23 8.65 -4.64 9.01
CA GLN A 23 7.94 -3.37 9.21
C GLN A 23 6.69 -3.51 10.10
N PHE A 24 6.06 -4.68 10.08
CA PHE A 24 4.91 -4.99 10.92
C PHE A 24 5.36 -5.32 12.34
N GLU A 25 6.35 -6.21 12.50
CA GLU A 25 6.93 -6.57 13.81
C GLU A 25 7.48 -5.35 14.55
N SER A 26 8.24 -4.49 13.86
CA SER A 26 8.76 -3.25 14.46
C SER A 26 7.63 -2.33 14.94
N TRP A 27 6.51 -2.30 14.22
CA TRP A 27 5.35 -1.52 14.61
C TRP A 27 4.62 -2.13 15.81
N GLU A 28 4.53 -3.46 15.89
CA GLU A 28 3.98 -4.15 17.08
C GLU A 28 4.84 -3.90 18.33
N GLN A 29 6.16 -3.83 18.19
CA GLN A 29 7.05 -3.44 19.30
C GLN A 29 6.80 -2.00 19.78
N VAL A 30 6.51 -1.08 18.86
CA VAL A 30 6.13 0.30 19.23
C VAL A 30 4.81 0.29 20.01
N LEU A 31 3.81 -0.47 19.56
CA LEU A 31 2.56 -0.61 20.31
C LEU A 31 2.78 -1.20 21.70
N ALA A 32 3.60 -2.24 21.84
CA ALA A 32 3.90 -2.86 23.13
C ALA A 32 4.55 -1.85 24.09
N LYS A 33 5.48 -1.03 23.59
CA LYS A 33 6.07 0.07 24.37
C LYS A 33 5.05 1.15 24.71
N THR A 34 4.19 1.54 23.77
CA THR A 34 3.15 2.54 24.04
C THR A 34 2.12 2.05 25.06
N HIS A 35 1.80 0.76 25.04
CA HIS A 35 0.91 0.16 26.01
C HIS A 35 1.46 0.24 27.45
N SER A 36 2.79 0.23 27.63
CA SER A 36 3.36 0.28 28.98
C SER A 36 3.18 1.63 29.69
N TYR A 37 3.11 2.73 28.94
CA TYR A 37 2.97 4.08 29.52
C TYR A 37 1.63 4.75 29.21
N ALA A 38 0.86 4.29 28.22
CA ALA A 38 -0.43 4.85 27.84
C ALA A 38 -1.43 3.74 27.42
N PRO A 39 -1.82 2.83 28.33
CA PRO A 39 -2.70 1.71 28.01
C PRO A 39 -4.09 2.16 27.55
N GLU A 40 -4.65 3.22 28.13
CA GLU A 40 -5.97 3.75 27.77
C GLU A 40 -6.04 4.21 26.31
N LEU A 41 -4.96 4.82 25.82
CA LEU A 41 -4.85 5.26 24.43
C LEU A 41 -4.85 4.07 23.47
N ILE A 42 -4.12 3.01 23.82
CA ILE A 42 -4.07 1.78 23.03
C ILE A 42 -5.40 1.05 23.07
N ALA A 43 -6.09 1.01 24.20
CA ALA A 43 -7.42 0.43 24.30
C ALA A 43 -8.43 1.14 23.38
N LYS A 44 -8.36 2.47 23.29
CA LYS A 44 -9.27 3.27 22.46
C LYS A 44 -8.94 3.20 20.96
N TRP A 45 -7.67 3.32 20.58
CA TRP A 45 -7.27 3.52 19.18
C TRP A 45 -6.36 2.44 18.60
N GLY A 46 -5.89 1.49 19.42
CA GLY A 46 -4.93 0.47 19.00
C GLY A 46 -5.44 -0.41 17.86
N ASN A 47 -6.69 -0.87 17.96
CA ASN A 47 -7.31 -1.71 16.93
C ASN A 47 -7.51 -0.95 15.61
N LEU A 48 -7.99 0.29 15.66
CA LEU A 48 -8.14 1.14 14.47
C LEU A 48 -6.78 1.39 13.81
N SER A 49 -5.77 1.75 14.60
CA SER A 49 -4.40 1.97 14.14
C SER A 49 -3.82 0.70 13.48
N LYS A 50 -4.03 -0.47 14.11
CA LYS A 50 -3.62 -1.78 13.57
C LYS A 50 -4.26 -2.08 12.23
N ALA A 51 -5.57 -1.91 12.13
CA ALA A 51 -6.30 -2.15 10.89
C ALA A 51 -5.82 -1.22 9.77
N CYS A 52 -5.63 0.08 10.06
CA CYS A 52 -5.10 1.06 9.12
C CYS A 52 -3.67 0.70 8.64
N ARG A 53 -2.78 0.33 9.57
CA ARG A 53 -1.41 -0.07 9.26
C ARG A 53 -1.37 -1.33 8.38
N LEU A 54 -2.14 -2.35 8.72
CA LEU A 54 -2.25 -3.60 7.96
C LEU A 54 -2.76 -3.35 6.54
N ARG A 55 -3.76 -2.48 6.39
CA ARG A 55 -4.29 -2.08 5.07
C ARG A 55 -3.25 -1.36 4.21
N TYR A 56 -2.44 -0.49 4.82
CA TYR A 56 -1.32 0.16 4.15
C TYR A 56 -0.27 -0.86 3.68
N LEU A 57 0.08 -1.82 4.54
CA LEU A 57 1.03 -2.89 4.20
C LEU A 57 0.48 -3.80 3.10
N ALA A 58 -0.82 -4.11 3.11
CA ALA A 58 -1.47 -4.87 2.04
C ALA A 58 -1.36 -4.15 0.69
N ARG A 59 -1.59 -2.83 0.65
CA ARG A 59 -1.39 -2.02 -0.56
C ARG A 59 0.07 -2.09 -1.05
N LYS A 60 1.03 -2.08 -0.13
CA LYS A 60 2.45 -2.19 -0.46
C LYS A 60 2.80 -3.59 -1.00
N ALA A 61 2.24 -4.65 -0.41
CA ALA A 61 2.36 -6.03 -0.89
C ALA A 61 1.81 -6.17 -2.32
N ILE A 62 0.68 -5.53 -2.64
CA ILE A 62 0.13 -5.49 -4.00
C ILE A 62 1.12 -4.84 -4.97
N ARG A 63 1.73 -3.71 -4.62
CA ARG A 63 2.73 -3.04 -5.47
C ARG A 63 3.98 -3.90 -5.68
N MET A 64 4.35 -4.71 -4.69
CA MET A 64 5.45 -5.66 -4.77
C MET A 64 5.04 -7.01 -5.41
N GLN A 65 3.80 -7.14 -5.88
CA GLN A 65 3.25 -8.35 -6.49
C GLN A 65 3.25 -9.59 -5.56
N HIS A 66 3.27 -9.38 -4.24
CA HIS A 66 3.17 -10.45 -3.25
C HIS A 66 1.70 -10.76 -2.93
N ALA A 67 1.04 -11.50 -3.83
CA ALA A 67 -0.40 -11.77 -3.76
C ALA A 67 -0.86 -12.45 -2.46
N ALA A 68 -0.14 -13.49 -2.03
CA ALA A 68 -0.47 -14.25 -0.82
C ALA A 68 -0.47 -13.34 0.42
N ILE A 69 0.63 -12.61 0.59
CA ILE A 69 0.83 -11.67 1.71
C ILE A 69 -0.21 -10.54 1.65
N ALA A 70 -0.54 -10.04 0.46
CA ALA A 70 -1.55 -9.00 0.30
C ALA A 70 -2.93 -9.43 0.82
N VAL A 71 -3.39 -10.63 0.45
CA VAL A 71 -4.68 -11.18 0.90
C VAL A 71 -4.68 -11.41 2.40
N GLU A 72 -3.62 -12.02 2.94
CA GLU A 72 -3.46 -12.28 4.37
C GLU A 72 -3.52 -10.98 5.19
N LEU A 73 -2.79 -9.94 4.77
CA LEU A 73 -2.79 -8.64 5.44
C LEU A 73 -4.16 -7.94 5.36
N CYS A 74 -4.91 -8.13 4.28
CA CYS A 74 -6.28 -7.62 4.17
C CYS A 74 -7.20 -8.30 5.19
N HIS A 75 -7.16 -9.63 5.30
CA HIS A 75 -7.96 -10.36 6.28
C HIS A 75 -7.60 -9.98 7.71
N ARG A 76 -6.30 -9.87 8.02
CA ARG A 76 -5.84 -9.39 9.33
C ARG A 76 -6.31 -7.97 9.64
N SER A 77 -6.33 -7.08 8.65
CA SER A 77 -6.84 -5.71 8.80
C SER A 77 -8.32 -5.70 9.19
N LEU A 78 -9.14 -6.50 8.50
CA LEU A 78 -10.57 -6.62 8.80
C LEU A 78 -10.84 -7.30 10.14
N ALA A 79 -10.06 -8.32 10.49
CA ALA A 79 -10.15 -8.98 11.78
C ALA A 79 -9.79 -8.05 12.94
N ALA A 80 -8.83 -7.14 12.74
CA ALA A 80 -8.45 -6.16 13.76
C ALA A 80 -9.55 -5.11 13.99
N HIS A 81 -10.20 -4.62 12.93
CA HIS A 81 -11.27 -3.64 13.05
C HIS A 81 -12.22 -3.67 11.85
N TRP A 82 -13.29 -4.45 11.95
CA TRP A 82 -14.25 -4.64 10.85
C TRP A 82 -15.01 -3.35 10.49
N GLN A 83 -15.21 -2.45 11.46
CA GLN A 83 -15.87 -1.16 11.27
C GLN A 83 -15.14 -0.25 10.27
N LEU A 84 -13.85 -0.52 9.98
CA LEU A 84 -13.09 0.15 8.93
C LEU A 84 -13.72 -0.01 7.53
N LEU A 85 -14.51 -1.07 7.31
CA LEU A 85 -15.30 -1.23 6.08
C LEU A 85 -16.44 -0.22 5.99
N LEU A 86 -17.02 0.18 7.11
CA LEU A 86 -18.14 1.13 7.14
C LEU A 86 -17.64 2.58 7.06
N GLU A 87 -16.53 2.88 7.74
CA GLU A 87 -15.93 4.22 7.72
C GLU A 87 -15.31 4.56 6.36
N GLU A 88 -14.55 3.62 5.77
CA GLU A 88 -13.84 3.85 4.51
C GLU A 88 -14.07 2.74 3.47
N PRO A 89 -15.32 2.47 3.07
CA PRO A 89 -15.68 1.32 2.22
C PRO A 89 -14.93 1.33 0.89
N ARG A 90 -14.86 2.49 0.24
CA ARG A 90 -14.22 2.66 -1.08
C ARG A 90 -12.72 2.36 -1.04
N ARG A 91 -12.02 2.69 0.06
CA ARG A 91 -10.58 2.44 0.17
C ARG A 91 -10.31 0.96 0.46
N THR A 92 -11.09 0.38 1.36
CA THR A 92 -10.94 -1.02 1.78
C THR A 92 -11.32 -1.99 0.66
N LEU A 93 -12.45 -1.75 -0.03
CA LEU A 93 -12.89 -2.60 -1.14
C LEU A 93 -11.90 -2.60 -2.31
N ARG A 94 -11.35 -1.44 -2.68
CA ARG A 94 -10.34 -1.36 -3.76
C ARG A 94 -9.11 -2.21 -3.46
N ILE A 95 -8.67 -2.24 -2.20
CA ILE A 95 -7.49 -3.02 -1.79
C ILE A 95 -7.83 -4.51 -1.78
N LEU A 96 -9.01 -4.89 -1.26
CA LEU A 96 -9.48 -6.29 -1.30
C LEU A 96 -9.57 -6.80 -2.73
N VAL A 97 -10.28 -6.08 -3.61
CA VAL A 97 -10.43 -6.44 -5.02
C VAL A 97 -9.06 -6.56 -5.69
N ALA A 98 -8.16 -5.59 -5.48
CA ALA A 98 -6.81 -5.65 -6.04
C ALA A 98 -5.99 -6.84 -5.52
N ALA A 99 -6.10 -7.19 -4.23
CA ALA A 99 -5.42 -8.35 -3.66
C ALA A 99 -5.93 -9.67 -4.25
N TYR A 100 -7.25 -9.81 -4.40
CA TYR A 100 -7.87 -11.00 -5.00
C TYR A 100 -7.60 -11.11 -6.50
N LEU A 101 -7.70 -10.00 -7.24
CA LEU A 101 -7.33 -9.97 -8.66
C LEU A 101 -5.88 -10.40 -8.84
N LEU A 102 -4.95 -9.91 -8.01
CA LEU A 102 -3.55 -10.30 -8.06
C LEU A 102 -3.32 -11.78 -7.69
N ARG A 103 -4.15 -12.35 -6.81
CA ARG A 103 -4.09 -13.77 -6.41
C ARG A 103 -4.64 -14.71 -7.48
N LEU A 104 -5.72 -14.30 -8.16
CA LEU A 104 -6.47 -15.13 -9.11
C LEU A 104 -5.98 -14.98 -10.55
N LEU A 105 -5.44 -13.82 -10.95
CA LEU A 105 -4.95 -13.62 -12.31
C LEU A 105 -3.61 -14.36 -12.53
N PRO A 106 -3.49 -15.11 -13.63
CA PRO A 106 -2.20 -15.62 -14.06
C PRO A 106 -1.25 -14.46 -14.40
N ARG A 107 0.06 -14.65 -14.15
CA ARG A 107 1.10 -13.62 -14.37
C ARG A 107 1.10 -13.03 -15.80
N SER A 108 0.65 -13.81 -16.79
CA SER A 108 0.54 -13.41 -18.20
C SER A 108 -0.51 -12.32 -18.44
N TRP A 109 -1.59 -12.30 -17.67
CA TRP A 109 -2.62 -11.25 -17.76
C TRP A 109 -2.20 -9.98 -17.01
N TYR A 110 -1.51 -10.16 -15.88
CA TYR A 110 -1.04 -9.04 -15.07
C TYR A 110 -0.04 -8.14 -15.83
N SER A 111 0.88 -8.72 -16.61
CA SER A 111 1.85 -7.95 -17.40
C SER A 111 1.18 -7.11 -18.50
N GLN A 112 0.12 -7.63 -19.13
CA GLN A 112 -0.63 -6.90 -20.15
C GLN A 112 -1.41 -5.72 -19.57
N VAL A 113 -2.09 -5.93 -18.43
CA VAL A 113 -2.82 -4.86 -17.73
C VAL A 113 -1.85 -3.81 -17.18
N ALA A 114 -0.70 -4.22 -16.65
CA ALA A 114 0.33 -3.31 -16.17
C ALA A 114 0.88 -2.42 -17.30
N LEU A 115 1.12 -2.99 -18.49
CA LEU A 115 1.55 -2.26 -19.69
C LEU A 115 0.50 -1.24 -20.16
N LEU A 116 -0.77 -1.59 -20.09
CA LEU A 116 -1.85 -0.65 -20.43
C LEU A 116 -1.96 0.47 -19.38
N GLY A 117 -1.84 0.13 -18.10
CA GLY A 117 -1.87 1.09 -17.00
C GLY A 117 -0.74 2.12 -17.06
N THR A 118 0.50 1.70 -17.35
CA THR A 118 1.63 2.62 -17.49
C THR A 118 1.49 3.54 -18.70
N LYS A 119 0.96 3.05 -19.83
CA LYS A 119 0.67 3.88 -21.02
C LYS A 119 -0.37 4.96 -20.72
N VAL A 120 -1.46 4.61 -20.05
CA VAL A 120 -2.53 5.56 -19.70
C VAL A 120 -2.02 6.60 -18.71
N THR A 121 -1.32 6.17 -17.65
CA THR A 121 -0.81 7.08 -16.61
C THR A 121 0.24 8.04 -17.18
N GLY A 122 1.12 7.55 -18.06
CA GLY A 122 2.10 8.38 -18.75
C GLY A 122 1.46 9.42 -19.66
N ALA A 123 0.40 9.06 -20.39
CA ALA A 123 -0.34 9.99 -21.24
C ALA A 123 -1.06 11.09 -20.42
N THR A 124 -1.65 10.73 -19.28
CA THR A 124 -2.29 11.70 -18.38
C THR A 124 -1.28 12.63 -17.73
N GLN A 125 -0.13 12.10 -17.28
CA GLN A 125 0.94 12.89 -16.69
C GLN A 125 1.55 13.87 -17.71
N LYS A 126 1.77 13.41 -18.95
CA LYS A 126 2.24 14.28 -20.04
C LYS A 126 1.27 15.43 -20.33
N ARG A 127 -0.05 15.17 -20.36
CA ARG A 127 -1.06 16.23 -20.52
C ARG A 127 -1.04 17.24 -19.38
N ARG A 128 -0.82 16.80 -18.14
CA ARG A 128 -0.80 17.68 -16.95
C ARG A 128 0.42 18.60 -16.96
N ILE A 129 1.59 18.07 -17.30
CA ILE A 129 2.83 18.85 -17.43
C ILE A 129 2.69 19.90 -18.56
N LEU A 130 2.08 19.53 -19.69
CA LEU A 130 1.83 20.48 -20.78
C LEU A 130 0.85 21.61 -20.38
N GLN A 131 -0.16 21.30 -19.55
CA GLN A 131 -1.05 22.32 -19.00
C GLN A 131 -0.35 23.25 -17.99
N GLU A 132 0.55 22.73 -17.15
CA GLU A 132 1.35 23.53 -16.21
C GLU A 132 2.40 24.42 -16.90
N GLN A 133 2.83 24.08 -18.11
CA GLN A 133 3.79 24.88 -18.90
C GLN A 133 3.14 25.96 -19.78
N SER A 134 1.81 25.95 -19.92
CA SER A 134 1.05 26.86 -20.80
C SER A 134 0.21 27.92 -20.04
N GLY A 135 0.29 27.95 -18.71
CA GLY A 135 -0.22 29.04 -17.85
C GLY A 135 0.92 29.75 -17.16
#